data_AF-A0AAD8DZC0-F1
#
_entry.id   AF-A0AAD8DZC0-F1
#
_cell.length_a   1.000
_cell.length_b   1.000
_cell.length_c   1.000
_cell.angle_alpha   90.00
_cell.angle_beta   90.00
_cell.angle_gamma   90.00
#
_symmetry.space_group_name_H-M   'P 1'
#
loop_
_entity.id
_entity.type
_entity.pdbx_description
1 polymer ?
#
loop_
_entity_poly.entity_id
_entity_poly.type
_entity_poly.pdbx_seq_one_letter_code
_entity_poly.pdbx_strand_id
1 'polypeptide(L)'
;MTWRQVTGTICDPRMPLKLKGKIYKSVIRPVVLYGSECWAVKKTDEKRLHVAEMRMLRWMCGVTRMDKVRNEYIRGSLKVAPVTEKLKGNRLSWYGHVKRRDETHVTKAVMNLDVDGWRGRGRPKKRWMDCVRTDMKEKGVDDSVAGDRTEWKKKTCCADPK
;
A
#
# COMPACT_ATOMS: atom_id res chain seq x y z
N MET A 1 -12.02 -15.38 -4.37
CA MET A 1 -12.19 -15.58 -2.91
C MET A 1 -12.95 -14.37 -2.37
N THR A 2 -14.21 -14.53 -1.97
CA THR A 2 -14.97 -13.41 -1.38
C THR A 2 -14.64 -13.37 0.11
N TRP A 3 -14.13 -12.25 0.62
CA TRP A 3 -13.74 -12.10 2.02
C TRP A 3 -14.88 -12.44 3.02
N ARG A 4 -16.13 -12.34 2.56
CA ARG A 4 -17.35 -12.78 3.25
C ARG A 4 -17.39 -14.28 3.60
N GLN A 5 -16.63 -15.12 2.92
CA GLN A 5 -16.51 -16.54 3.28
C GLN A 5 -15.68 -16.74 4.55
N VAL A 6 -14.79 -15.80 4.86
CA VAL A 6 -13.87 -15.88 6.00
C VAL A 6 -14.32 -14.98 7.16
N THR A 7 -15.41 -14.21 7.00
CA THR A 7 -15.90 -13.31 8.05
C THR A 7 -16.37 -14.07 9.28
N GLY A 8 -16.98 -15.25 9.14
CA GLY A 8 -17.43 -16.04 10.30
C GLY A 8 -16.29 -16.41 11.25
N THR A 9 -15.13 -16.77 10.71
CA THR A 9 -13.95 -17.14 11.50
C THR A 9 -13.17 -15.90 11.97
N ILE A 10 -13.04 -14.89 11.10
CA ILE A 10 -12.28 -13.67 11.41
C ILE A 10 -13.00 -12.79 12.46
N CYS A 11 -14.33 -12.76 12.45
CA CYS A 11 -15.12 -11.98 13.40
C CYS A 11 -15.42 -12.73 14.70
N ASP A 12 -14.99 -13.99 14.85
CA ASP A 12 -15.22 -14.76 16.09
C ASP A 12 -14.57 -14.05 17.30
N PRO A 13 -15.33 -13.70 18.35
CA PRO A 13 -14.80 -13.08 19.56
C PRO A 13 -13.75 -13.92 20.29
N ARG A 14 -13.81 -15.25 20.17
CA ARG A 14 -12.88 -16.20 20.82
C ARG A 14 -11.49 -16.18 20.17
N MET A 15 -11.39 -15.68 18.95
CA MET A 15 -10.14 -15.67 18.21
C MET A 15 -9.21 -14.55 18.70
N PRO A 16 -7.96 -14.84 19.08
CA PRO A 16 -7.03 -13.81 19.55
C PRO A 16 -6.77 -12.72 18.50
N LEU A 17 -6.74 -11.46 18.94
CA LEU A 17 -6.50 -10.29 18.06
C LEU A 17 -5.19 -10.41 17.26
N LYS A 18 -4.14 -10.96 17.87
CA LYS A 18 -2.86 -11.20 17.17
C LYS A 18 -3.03 -12.13 15.96
N LEU A 19 -3.88 -13.17 16.09
CA LEU A 19 -4.13 -14.11 15.01
C LEU A 19 -5.01 -13.46 13.92
N LYS A 20 -6.03 -12.68 14.30
CA LYS A 20 -6.81 -11.86 13.36
C LYS A 20 -5.91 -10.92 12.55
N GLY A 21 -4.97 -10.26 13.23
CA GLY A 21 -3.95 -9.42 12.59
C GLY A 21 -3.09 -10.17 11.59
N LYS A 22 -2.66 -11.40 11.90
CA LYS A 22 -1.93 -12.27 10.95
C LYS A 22 -2.77 -12.59 9.72
N ILE A 23 -4.04 -13.00 9.88
CA ILE A 23 -4.93 -13.29 8.74
C ILE A 23 -5.11 -12.06 7.86
N TYR A 24 -5.34 -10.88 8.45
CA TYR A 24 -5.45 -9.64 7.68
C TYR A 24 -4.20 -9.38 6.84
N LYS A 25 -3.01 -9.50 7.46
CA LYS A 25 -1.72 -9.26 6.79
C LYS A 25 -1.45 -10.25 5.66
N SER A 26 -1.80 -11.52 5.84
CA SER A 26 -1.46 -12.60 4.89
C SER A 26 -2.50 -12.81 3.79
N VAL A 27 -3.78 -12.56 4.07
CA VAL A 27 -4.88 -12.91 3.13
C VAL A 27 -5.57 -11.66 2.61
N ILE A 28 -6.03 -10.78 3.50
CA ILE A 28 -6.88 -9.64 3.09
C ILE A 28 -6.04 -8.55 2.43
N ARG A 29 -4.95 -8.13 3.07
CA ARG A 29 -4.15 -6.99 2.60
C ARG A 29 -3.55 -7.24 1.20
N PRO A 30 -2.97 -8.41 0.87
CA PRO A 30 -2.45 -8.65 -0.48
C PRO A 30 -3.53 -8.59 -1.55
N VAL A 31 -4.74 -9.06 -1.25
CA VAL A 31 -5.90 -8.98 -2.16
C VAL A 31 -6.33 -7.52 -2.37
N VAL A 32 -6.38 -6.72 -1.30
CA VAL A 32 -6.73 -5.29 -1.38
C VAL A 32 -5.66 -4.48 -2.14
N LEU A 33 -4.39 -4.83 -1.98
CA LEU A 33 -3.25 -4.15 -2.61
C LEU A 33 -2.82 -4.81 -3.93
N TYR A 34 -3.62 -5.70 -4.49
CA TYR A 34 -3.28 -6.36 -5.74
C TYR A 34 -3.08 -5.34 -6.86
N GLY A 35 -1.91 -5.33 -7.50
CA GLY A 35 -1.58 -4.37 -8.57
C GLY A 35 -1.31 -2.94 -8.08
N SER A 36 -1.28 -2.68 -6.76
CA SER A 36 -1.06 -1.34 -6.21
C SER A 36 0.27 -0.70 -6.62
N GLU A 37 1.22 -1.53 -7.02
CA GLU A 37 2.54 -1.15 -7.53
C GLU A 37 2.46 -0.19 -8.72
N CYS A 38 1.45 -0.35 -9.59
CA CYS A 38 1.32 0.38 -10.85
C CYS A 38 0.20 1.45 -10.82
N TRP A 39 -0.47 1.68 -9.70
CA TRP A 39 -1.60 2.60 -9.63
C TRP A 39 -1.16 4.08 -9.50
N ALA A 40 -1.71 4.94 -10.34
CA ALA A 40 -1.66 6.40 -10.19
C ALA A 40 -2.71 6.90 -9.19
N VAL A 41 -2.56 6.49 -7.92
CA VAL A 41 -3.56 6.67 -6.86
C VAL A 41 -3.82 8.15 -6.56
N LYS A 42 -5.09 8.58 -6.53
CA LYS A 42 -5.48 9.93 -6.06
C LYS A 42 -5.66 9.95 -4.54
N LYS A 43 -5.60 11.13 -3.93
CA LYS A 43 -5.88 11.30 -2.49
C LYS A 43 -7.26 10.76 -2.09
N THR A 44 -8.25 10.85 -2.99
CA THR A 44 -9.58 10.27 -2.79
C THR A 44 -9.56 8.75 -2.67
N ASP A 45 -8.72 8.10 -3.47
CA ASP A 45 -8.60 6.64 -3.50
C ASP A 45 -7.83 6.15 -2.27
N GLU A 46 -6.77 6.86 -1.86
CA GLU A 46 -6.08 6.61 -0.59
C GLU A 46 -7.03 6.73 0.61
N LYS A 47 -7.88 7.76 0.62
CA LYS A 47 -8.91 7.94 1.66
C LYS A 47 -9.92 6.78 1.65
N ARG A 48 -10.37 6.34 0.48
CA ARG A 48 -11.27 5.18 0.34
C ARG A 48 -10.63 3.90 0.86
N LEU A 49 -9.37 3.64 0.51
CA LEU A 49 -8.61 2.48 1.01
C LEU A 49 -8.44 2.54 2.53
N HIS A 50 -8.10 3.71 3.07
CA HIS A 50 -7.98 3.91 4.51
C HIS A 50 -9.31 3.64 5.24
N VAL A 51 -10.41 4.17 4.74
CA VAL A 51 -11.75 3.96 5.32
C VAL A 51 -12.15 2.49 5.24
N ALA A 52 -11.90 1.84 4.09
CA ALA A 52 -12.19 0.42 3.92
C ALA A 52 -11.37 -0.46 4.87
N GLU A 53 -10.06 -0.22 5.00
CA GLU A 53 -9.20 -0.89 5.97
C GLU A 53 -9.74 -0.70 7.39
N MET A 54 -9.95 0.53 7.83
CA MET A 54 -10.39 0.79 9.20
C MET A 54 -11.75 0.17 9.51
N ARG A 55 -12.67 0.14 8.52
CA ARG A 55 -13.96 -0.53 8.68
C ARG A 55 -13.78 -2.04 8.87
N MET A 56 -12.91 -2.68 8.08
CA MET A 56 -12.60 -4.10 8.24
C MET A 56 -11.96 -4.38 9.59
N LEU A 57 -10.89 -3.67 9.97
CA LEU A 57 -10.19 -3.88 11.23
C LEU A 57 -11.10 -3.69 12.45
N ARG A 58 -11.97 -2.67 12.42
CA ARG A 58 -12.99 -2.45 13.46
C ARG A 58 -13.95 -3.61 13.58
N TRP A 59 -14.47 -4.09 12.45
CA TRP A 59 -15.39 -5.21 12.42
C TRP A 59 -14.73 -6.50 12.94
N MET A 60 -13.46 -6.75 12.58
CA MET A 60 -12.68 -7.87 13.11
C MET A 60 -12.53 -7.84 14.64
N CYS A 61 -12.40 -6.64 15.20
CA CYS A 61 -12.31 -6.42 16.65
C CYS A 61 -13.67 -6.36 17.36
N GLY A 62 -14.79 -6.41 16.63
CA GLY A 62 -16.13 -6.21 17.22
C GLY A 62 -16.38 -4.78 17.72
N VAL A 63 -15.63 -3.80 17.23
CA VAL A 63 -15.71 -2.40 17.69
C VAL A 63 -16.49 -1.57 16.68
N THR A 64 -17.45 -0.80 17.17
CA THR A 64 -18.26 0.13 16.39
C THR A 64 -17.67 1.55 16.41
N ARG A 65 -18.36 2.50 15.78
CA ARG A 65 -17.99 3.93 15.90
C ARG A 65 -18.44 4.55 17.23
N MET A 66 -19.45 3.96 17.89
CA MET A 66 -19.99 4.48 19.15
C MET A 66 -19.03 4.28 20.32
N ASP A 67 -18.18 3.26 20.25
CA ASP A 67 -17.18 2.96 21.28
C ASP A 67 -16.05 3.99 21.33
N LYS A 68 -15.99 4.94 20.37
CA LYS A 68 -15.01 6.04 20.31
C LYS A 68 -13.53 5.62 20.45
N VAL A 69 -13.21 4.34 20.19
CA VAL A 69 -11.85 3.81 20.23
C VAL A 69 -10.99 4.46 19.14
N ARG A 70 -9.77 4.88 19.47
CA ARG A 70 -8.83 5.48 18.51
C ARG A 70 -8.36 4.49 17.45
N ASN A 71 -8.14 4.98 16.23
CA ASN A 71 -7.68 4.14 15.10
C ASN A 71 -6.27 3.56 15.35
N GLU A 72 -5.40 4.34 16.01
CA GLU A 72 -4.05 3.91 16.39
C GLU A 72 -4.09 2.68 17.30
N TYR A 73 -5.02 2.66 18.27
CA TYR A 73 -5.19 1.54 19.19
C TYR A 73 -5.60 0.26 18.46
N ILE A 74 -6.59 0.33 17.56
CA ILE A 74 -7.04 -0.83 16.77
C ILE A 74 -5.90 -1.43 15.94
N ARG A 75 -5.13 -0.57 15.25
CA ARG A 75 -3.96 -1.00 14.48
C ARG A 75 -2.87 -1.59 15.36
N GLY A 76 -2.64 -1.01 16.54
CA GLY A 76 -1.69 -1.49 17.55
C GLY A 76 -2.06 -2.89 18.06
N SER A 77 -3.33 -3.12 18.40
CA SER A 77 -3.82 -4.41 18.89
C SER A 77 -3.70 -5.53 17.84
N LEU A 78 -3.91 -5.19 16.56
CA LEU A 78 -3.76 -6.13 15.43
C LEU A 78 -2.33 -6.21 14.88
N LYS A 79 -1.40 -5.36 15.34
CA LYS A 79 -0.02 -5.28 14.85
C LYS A 79 0.03 -5.10 13.33
N VAL A 80 -0.68 -4.07 12.86
CA VAL A 80 -0.96 -3.79 11.45
C VAL A 80 -0.53 -2.36 11.11
N ALA A 81 0.39 -2.21 10.16
CA ALA A 81 0.74 -0.92 9.57
C ALA A 81 -0.40 -0.40 8.67
N PRO A 82 -0.55 0.93 8.51
CA PRO A 82 -1.55 1.52 7.63
C PRO A 82 -1.44 1.01 6.18
N VAL A 83 -2.58 0.69 5.55
CA VAL A 83 -2.62 0.22 4.16
C VAL A 83 -1.99 1.20 3.18
N THR A 84 -2.12 2.51 3.44
CA THR A 84 -1.53 3.57 2.61
C THR A 84 -0.01 3.51 2.61
N GLU A 85 0.61 3.23 3.75
CA GLU A 85 2.06 3.10 3.85
C GLU A 85 2.58 1.83 3.16
N LYS A 86 1.79 0.74 3.21
CA LYS A 86 2.07 -0.48 2.45
C LYS A 86 1.95 -0.26 0.94
N LEU A 87 0.95 0.49 0.51
CA LEU A 87 0.77 0.87 -0.90
C LEU A 87 1.98 1.64 -1.43
N LYS A 88 2.43 2.67 -0.71
CA LYS A 88 3.63 3.45 -1.08
C LYS A 88 4.88 2.57 -1.11
N GLY A 89 5.05 1.71 -0.10
CA GLY A 89 6.16 0.76 -0.04
C GLY A 89 6.18 -0.22 -1.22
N ASN A 90 5.03 -0.73 -1.64
CA ASN A 90 4.91 -1.59 -2.83
C ASN A 90 5.31 -0.83 -4.10
N ARG A 91 4.79 0.37 -4.30
CA ARG A 91 5.12 1.23 -5.45
C ARG A 91 6.60 1.56 -5.53
N LEU A 92 7.23 1.94 -4.41
CA LEU A 92 8.67 2.19 -4.35
C LEU A 92 9.50 0.91 -4.52
N SER A 93 9.05 -0.23 -4.00
CA SER A 93 9.71 -1.52 -4.22
C SER A 93 9.71 -1.89 -5.70
N TRP A 94 8.59 -1.71 -6.39
CA TRP A 94 8.47 -1.90 -7.83
C TRP A 94 9.36 -0.92 -8.61
N TYR A 95 9.33 0.37 -8.27
CA TYR A 95 10.20 1.37 -8.89
C TYR A 95 11.67 0.99 -8.81
N GLY A 96 12.16 0.65 -7.60
CA GLY A 96 13.55 0.22 -7.43
C GLY A 96 13.84 -1.07 -8.21
N HIS A 97 12.90 -2.00 -8.30
CA HIS A 97 13.06 -3.20 -9.13
C HIS A 97 13.26 -2.84 -10.60
N VAL A 98 12.43 -1.97 -11.17
CA VAL A 98 12.53 -1.54 -12.57
C VAL A 98 13.82 -0.74 -12.81
N LYS A 99 14.20 0.16 -11.89
CA LYS A 99 15.41 0.99 -12.03
C LYS A 99 16.70 0.18 -12.13
N ARG A 100 16.77 -0.96 -11.42
CA ARG A 100 17.90 -1.89 -11.44
C ARG A 100 17.91 -2.88 -12.62
N ARG A 101 16.87 -2.87 -13.47
CA ARG A 101 16.89 -3.67 -14.71
C ARG A 101 17.85 -3.05 -15.72
N ASP A 102 18.22 -3.88 -16.70
CA ASP A 102 18.95 -3.42 -17.87
C ASP A 102 18.15 -2.38 -18.67
N GLU A 103 18.85 -1.47 -19.36
CA GLU A 103 18.23 -0.39 -20.13
C GLU A 103 17.38 -0.91 -21.30
N THR A 104 17.75 -2.06 -21.87
CA THR A 104 17.00 -2.71 -22.96
C THR A 104 15.73 -3.42 -22.48
N HIS A 105 15.58 -3.62 -21.16
CA HIS A 105 14.42 -4.31 -20.62
C HIS A 105 13.15 -3.46 -20.82
N VAL A 106 12.12 -4.06 -21.41
CA VAL A 106 10.87 -3.38 -21.81
C VAL A 106 10.28 -2.50 -20.70
N THR A 107 10.25 -2.97 -19.45
CA THR A 107 9.69 -2.17 -18.34
C THR A 107 10.49 -0.91 -18.04
N LYS A 108 11.82 -0.94 -18.19
CA LYS A 108 12.69 0.22 -17.95
C LYS A 108 12.63 1.18 -19.13
N ALA A 109 12.66 0.65 -20.35
CA ALA A 109 12.44 1.43 -21.57
C ALA A 109 11.10 2.17 -21.54
N VAL A 110 10.00 1.49 -21.20
CA VAL A 110 8.66 2.11 -21.07
C VAL A 110 8.61 3.12 -19.92
N MET A 111 9.31 2.89 -18.81
CA MET A 111 9.38 3.84 -17.69
C MET A 111 10.11 5.13 -18.08
N ASN A 112 11.15 5.01 -18.91
CA ASN A 112 11.98 6.13 -19.38
C ASN A 112 11.44 6.78 -20.67
N LEU A 113 10.45 6.16 -21.32
CA LEU A 113 9.85 6.67 -22.54
C LEU A 113 9.15 8.00 -22.28
N ASP A 114 9.65 9.06 -22.91
CA ASP A 114 8.94 10.32 -23.03
C ASP A 114 8.20 10.35 -24.36
N VAL A 115 6.89 10.62 -24.30
CA VAL A 115 6.04 10.70 -25.49
C VAL A 115 5.73 12.16 -25.71
N ASP A 116 6.26 12.70 -26.79
CA ASP A 116 6.06 14.10 -27.15
C ASP A 116 4.58 14.39 -27.47
N GLY A 117 4.14 15.61 -27.16
CA GLY A 117 2.79 16.10 -27.44
C GLY A 117 1.95 16.48 -26.21
N TRP A 118 0.85 17.18 -26.50
CA TRP A 118 -0.07 17.70 -25.49
C TRP A 118 -1.09 16.64 -25.05
N ARG A 119 -1.20 16.42 -23.74
CA ARG A 119 -2.36 15.75 -23.14
C ARG A 119 -3.65 16.59 -23.23
N GLY A 120 -4.54 16.18 -24.12
CA GLY A 120 -5.87 16.78 -24.28
C GLY A 120 -6.77 16.71 -23.03
N ARG A 121 -7.88 17.45 -23.10
CA ARG A 121 -8.89 17.55 -22.04
C ARG A 121 -9.50 16.17 -21.73
N GLY A 122 -9.72 15.88 -20.44
CA GLY A 122 -10.33 14.62 -19.98
C GLY A 122 -9.34 13.54 -19.53
N ARG A 123 -8.06 13.59 -19.93
CA ARG A 123 -7.05 12.63 -19.47
C ARG A 123 -6.71 12.86 -17.99
N PRO A 124 -6.47 11.80 -17.18
CA PRO A 124 -6.02 11.97 -15.80
C PRO A 124 -4.75 12.83 -15.70
N LYS A 125 -4.81 13.89 -14.87
CA LYS A 125 -3.68 14.80 -14.67
C LYS A 125 -2.51 14.10 -13.96
N LYS A 126 -2.81 13.30 -12.93
CA LYS A 126 -1.82 12.60 -12.09
C LYS A 126 -1.21 11.41 -12.82
N ARG A 127 0.12 11.39 -12.95
CA ARG A 127 0.90 10.25 -13.48
C ARG A 127 1.34 9.32 -12.36
N TRP A 128 1.72 8.11 -12.72
CA TRP A 128 2.34 7.16 -11.79
C TRP A 128 3.69 7.69 -11.26
N MET A 129 4.53 8.26 -12.14
CA MET A 129 5.80 8.89 -11.72
C MET A 129 5.62 10.05 -10.76
N ASP A 130 4.52 10.81 -10.85
CA ASP A 130 4.21 11.88 -9.88
C ASP A 130 3.97 11.28 -8.49
N CYS A 131 3.30 10.11 -8.41
CA CYS A 131 3.13 9.38 -7.16
C CYS A 131 4.46 8.87 -6.61
N VAL A 132 5.32 8.29 -7.45
CA VAL A 132 6.65 7.80 -7.04
C VAL A 132 7.48 8.93 -6.44
N ARG A 133 7.55 10.08 -7.12
CA ARG A 133 8.28 11.27 -6.63
C ARG A 133 7.72 11.78 -5.31
N THR A 134 6.40 11.79 -5.16
CA THR A 134 5.74 12.17 -3.91
C THR A 134 6.12 11.22 -2.78
N ASP A 135 6.06 9.91 -3.01
CA ASP A 135 6.41 8.90 -2.02
C ASP A 135 7.88 8.94 -1.62
N MET A 136 8.79 9.13 -2.59
CA MET A 136 10.21 9.33 -2.36
C MET A 136 10.46 10.53 -1.45
N LYS A 137 9.80 11.66 -1.73
CA LYS A 137 9.88 12.88 -0.91
C LYS A 137 9.37 12.63 0.50
N GLU A 138 8.24 11.94 0.66
CA GLU A 138 7.68 11.61 1.97
C GLU A 138 8.56 10.63 2.77
N LYS A 139 9.28 9.72 2.09
CA LYS A 139 10.21 8.78 2.71
C LYS A 139 11.64 9.33 2.87
N GLY A 140 11.93 10.51 2.34
CA GLY A 140 13.28 11.09 2.33
C GLY A 140 14.29 10.24 1.54
N VAL A 141 13.87 9.66 0.42
CA VAL A 141 14.70 8.80 -0.44
C VAL A 141 14.93 9.47 -1.78
N ASP A 142 16.15 9.39 -2.28
CA ASP A 142 16.55 9.88 -3.60
C ASP A 142 16.72 8.74 -4.61
N ASP A 143 16.60 9.05 -5.90
CA ASP A 143 16.75 8.08 -7.00
C ASP A 143 18.15 7.46 -7.06
N SER A 144 19.18 8.20 -6.66
CA SER A 144 20.57 7.72 -6.60
C SER A 144 20.73 6.45 -5.76
N VAL A 145 19.92 6.29 -4.71
CA VAL A 145 19.95 5.15 -3.78
C VAL A 145 19.26 3.92 -4.37
N ALA A 146 18.50 4.04 -5.47
CA ALA A 146 17.76 2.93 -6.05
C ALA A 146 18.66 1.80 -6.60
N GLY A 147 19.94 2.10 -6.89
CA GLY A 147 20.93 1.11 -7.31
C GLY A 147 21.25 0.07 -6.24
N ASP A 148 21.34 0.47 -4.97
CA ASP A 148 21.56 -0.45 -3.85
C ASP A 148 20.22 -1.04 -3.37
N ARG A 149 20.02 -2.33 -3.63
CA ARG A 149 18.81 -3.07 -3.21
C ARG A 149 18.60 -3.06 -1.69
N THR A 150 19.67 -3.16 -0.91
CA THR A 150 19.62 -3.28 0.55
C THR A 150 19.25 -1.95 1.17
N GLU A 151 19.94 -0.88 0.77
CA GLU A 151 19.66 0.46 1.23
C GLU A 151 18.26 0.93 0.80
N TRP A 152 17.89 0.68 -0.46
CA TRP A 152 16.56 0.96 -0.98
C TRP A 152 15.47 0.28 -0.16
N LYS A 153 15.61 -1.02 0.11
CA LYS A 153 14.62 -1.79 0.90
C LYS A 153 14.53 -1.25 2.32
N LYS A 154 15.65 -0.88 2.94
CA LYS A 154 15.67 -0.34 4.31
C LYS A 154 14.87 0.96 4.42
N LYS A 155 14.99 1.86 3.42
CA LYS A 155 14.32 3.17 3.43
C LYS A 155 12.86 3.12 2.96
N THR A 156 12.52 2.22 2.04
CA THR A 156 11.20 2.21 1.38
C THR A 156 10.23 1.17 1.96
N CYS A 157 10.72 0.11 2.61
CA CYS A 157 9.86 -0.91 3.19
C CYS A 157 9.10 -0.37 4.40
N CYS A 158 7.77 -0.48 4.38
CA CYS A 158 6.95 -0.29 5.58
C CYS A 158 6.80 -1.64 6.29
N ALA A 159 7.53 -1.86 7.37
CA ALA A 159 7.37 -3.05 8.20
C ALA A 159 6.09 -2.97 9.05
N ASP A 160 5.42 -4.10 9.27
CA ASP A 160 4.36 -4.16 10.28
C ASP A 160 4.98 -4.16 11.69
N PRO A 161 4.31 -3.57 12.69
CA PRO A 161 4.77 -3.63 14.07
C PRO A 161 4.91 -5.08 14.57
N LYS A 162 5.91 -5.32 15.43
CA LYS A 162 6.07 -6.59 16.16
C LYS A 162 5.06 -6.71 17.30
#